data_AF-A0A7X7Q2Q8-F1
#
_entry.id   AF-A0A7X7Q2Q8-F1
#
_cell.length_a   1.000
_cell.length_b   1.000
_cell.length_c   1.000
_cell.angle_alpha   90.00
_cell.angle_beta   90.00
_cell.angle_gamma   90.00
#
_symmetry.space_group_name_H-M   'P 1'
#
loop_
_entity.id
_entity.type
_entity.pdbx_description
1 polymer ?
#
loop_
_entity_poly.entity_id
_entity_poly.type
_entity_poly.pdbx_seq_one_letter_code
_entity_poly.pdbx_strand_id
1 'polypeptide(L)'
;MLEAAELLEDNSYDAHQIYKVLEHTLKIIDWTKEKLQPALFLETLYEAQAYLNEALSKMKKASPITVNVFGHTHIDLAWLWRIKHTREKAARSFATVLRLMEQYPEYIFVQSQPQIYAFLKEDYLLINIVIKIN
;
A
#
# COMPACT_ATOMS: atom_id res chain seq x y z
N MET A 1 -1.74 9.39 -7.56
CA MET A 1 -2.40 9.86 -8.80
C MET A 1 -1.54 10.87 -9.54
N LEU A 2 -1.08 11.94 -8.90
CA LEU A 2 -0.16 12.89 -9.53
C LEU A 2 1.09 12.19 -10.09
N GLU A 3 1.78 11.42 -9.25
CA GLU A 3 2.94 10.60 -9.65
C GLU A 3 2.63 9.66 -10.82
N ALA A 4 1.42 9.06 -10.85
CA ALA A 4 1.03 8.20 -11.96
C ALA A 4 0.83 8.99 -13.27
N ALA A 5 0.36 10.25 -13.22
CA ALA A 5 0.25 11.11 -14.39
C ALA A 5 1.61 11.61 -14.89
N GLU A 6 2.56 11.87 -13.98
CA GLU A 6 3.93 12.28 -14.31
C GLU A 6 4.75 11.17 -14.97
N LEU A 7 4.40 9.90 -14.72
CA LEU A 7 5.03 8.74 -15.38
C LEU A 7 4.47 8.43 -16.77
N LEU A 8 3.35 9.04 -17.17
CA LEU A 8 2.77 8.90 -18.49
C LEU A 8 3.47 9.83 -19.49
N GLU A 9 3.42 9.49 -20.78
CA GLU A 9 3.95 10.34 -21.84
C GLU A 9 3.29 11.74 -21.84
N ASP A 10 4.06 12.79 -22.15
CA ASP A 10 3.63 14.20 -22.05
C ASP A 10 2.33 14.54 -22.80
N ASN A 11 2.07 13.84 -23.92
CA ASN A 11 0.87 14.05 -24.75
C ASN A 11 -0.18 12.94 -24.55
N SER A 12 -0.10 12.18 -23.46
CA SER A 12 -1.05 11.13 -23.13
C SER A 12 -2.42 11.71 -22.80
N TYR A 13 -3.45 11.19 -23.47
CA TYR A 13 -4.84 11.49 -23.16
C TYR A 13 -5.17 11.14 -21.70
N ASP A 14 -4.64 10.01 -21.21
CA ASP A 14 -4.90 9.53 -19.85
C ASP A 14 -4.28 10.45 -18.80
N ALA A 15 -3.08 10.97 -19.05
CA ALA A 15 -2.44 11.95 -18.17
C ALA A 15 -3.29 13.22 -18.05
N HIS A 16 -3.77 13.75 -19.19
CA HIS A 16 -4.65 14.91 -19.23
C HIS A 16 -5.97 14.65 -18.47
N GLN A 17 -6.56 13.46 -18.58
CA GLN A 17 -7.76 13.10 -17.81
C GLN A 17 -7.47 13.09 -16.30
N ILE A 18 -6.34 12.51 -15.88
CA ILE A 18 -5.94 12.47 -14.48
C ILE A 18 -5.74 13.90 -13.96
N TYR A 19 -5.01 14.77 -14.67
CA TYR A 19 -4.81 16.15 -14.26
C TYR A 19 -6.13 16.91 -14.13
N LYS A 20 -7.06 16.74 -15.07
CA LYS A 20 -8.38 17.38 -15.02
C LYS A 20 -9.18 16.96 -13.79
N VAL A 21 -9.16 15.65 -13.47
CA VAL A 21 -9.84 15.13 -12.28
C VAL A 21 -9.18 15.64 -10.99
N LEU A 22 -7.85 15.68 -10.93
CA LEU A 22 -7.12 16.23 -9.78
C LEU A 22 -7.41 17.71 -9.59
N GLU A 23 -7.39 18.51 -10.67
CA GLU A 23 -7.69 19.93 -10.62
C GLU A 23 -9.11 20.18 -10.10
N HIS A 24 -10.10 19.42 -10.59
CA HIS A 24 -11.48 19.55 -10.10
C HIS A 24 -11.61 19.12 -8.64
N THR A 25 -10.95 18.03 -8.24
CA THR A 25 -10.93 17.56 -6.86
C THR A 25 -10.37 18.63 -5.92
N LEU A 26 -9.27 19.29 -6.30
CA LEU A 26 -8.67 20.36 -5.51
C LEU A 26 -9.56 21.61 -5.42
N LYS A 27 -10.39 21.88 -6.42
CA LYS A 27 -11.36 22.99 -6.43
C LYS A 27 -12.55 22.76 -5.50
N ILE A 28 -12.90 21.49 -5.20
CA ILE A 28 -13.95 21.15 -4.23
C ILE A 28 -13.49 21.47 -2.81
N ILE A 29 -12.20 21.28 -2.52
CA ILE A 29 -11.64 21.53 -1.19
C ILE A 29 -11.66 23.03 -0.89
N ASP A 30 -12.38 23.41 0.17
CA ASP A 30 -12.43 24.81 0.61
C ASP A 30 -11.34 25.10 1.64
N TRP A 31 -10.16 25.46 1.13
CA TRP A 31 -8.98 25.79 1.93
C TRP A 31 -9.18 26.96 2.89
N THR A 32 -10.19 27.81 2.68
CA THR A 32 -10.46 28.95 3.57
C THR A 32 -11.01 28.53 4.93
N LYS A 33 -11.65 27.35 4.98
CA LYS A 33 -12.31 26.83 6.17
C LYS A 33 -11.41 26.00 7.08
N GLU A 34 -10.22 25.63 6.60
CA GLU A 34 -9.28 24.73 7.30
C GLU A 34 -9.07 25.13 8.78
N LYS A 35 -8.82 26.42 9.03
CA LYS A 35 -8.54 26.93 10.39
C LYS A 35 -9.77 27.45 11.13
N LEU A 36 -10.76 27.95 10.39
CA LEU A 36 -11.90 28.68 10.96
C LEU A 36 -13.09 27.77 11.23
N GLN A 37 -13.30 26.74 10.41
CA GLN A 37 -14.45 25.84 10.47
C GLN A 37 -14.02 24.39 10.13
N PRO A 38 -13.29 23.71 11.04
CA PRO A 38 -12.71 22.39 10.76
C PRO A 38 -13.74 21.32 10.36
N ALA A 39 -14.93 21.35 10.97
CA ALA A 39 -16.00 20.41 10.62
C ALA A 39 -16.45 20.58 9.16
N LEU A 40 -16.68 21.82 8.71
CA LEU A 40 -17.08 22.11 7.34
C LEU A 40 -15.94 21.86 6.34
N PHE A 41 -14.69 22.07 6.76
CA PHE A 41 -13.53 21.67 5.96
C PHE A 41 -13.50 20.16 5.72
N LEU A 42 -13.72 19.35 6.77
CA LEU A 42 -13.81 17.89 6.63
C LEU A 42 -14.93 17.46 5.68
N GLU A 43 -16.09 18.14 5.69
CA GLU A 43 -17.16 17.87 4.73
C GLU A 43 -16.70 18.06 3.28
N THR A 44 -15.97 19.14 2.97
CA THR A 44 -15.42 19.35 1.63
C THR A 44 -14.37 18.31 1.24
N LEU A 45 -13.62 17.76 2.20
CA LEU A 45 -12.68 16.66 1.95
C LEU A 45 -13.41 15.37 1.59
N TYR A 46 -14.50 15.05 2.29
CA TYR A 46 -15.34 13.89 1.96
C TYR A 46 -15.99 14.04 0.59
N GLU A 47 -16.48 15.24 0.25
CA GLU A 47 -17.03 15.53 -1.07
C GLU A 47 -15.97 15.36 -2.17
N ALA A 48 -14.78 15.93 -1.96
CA ALA A 48 -13.66 15.80 -2.89
C ALA A 48 -13.24 14.33 -3.07
N GLN A 49 -13.17 13.55 -1.97
CA GLN A 49 -12.86 12.13 -2.01
C GLN A 49 -13.93 11.33 -2.78
N ALA A 50 -15.21 11.63 -2.55
CA ALA A 50 -16.32 10.98 -3.25
C ALA A 50 -16.26 11.24 -4.76
N TYR A 51 -16.06 12.51 -5.15
CA TYR A 51 -15.86 12.88 -6.56
C TYR A 51 -14.67 12.16 -7.18
N LEU A 52 -13.52 12.14 -6.49
CA LEU A 52 -12.31 11.50 -6.99
C LEU A 52 -12.52 10.00 -7.23
N ASN A 53 -13.13 9.30 -6.28
CA ASN A 53 -13.42 7.87 -6.39
C ASN A 53 -14.39 7.57 -7.54
N GLU A 54 -15.45 8.37 -7.69
CA GLU A 54 -16.40 8.23 -8.80
C GLU A 54 -15.72 8.46 -10.15
N ALA A 55 -14.93 9.53 -10.27
CA ALA A 55 -14.21 9.86 -11.50
C ALA A 55 -13.23 8.75 -11.89
N LEU A 56 -12.45 8.23 -10.92
CA LEU A 56 -11.54 7.11 -11.12
C LEU A 56 -12.26 5.83 -11.57
N SER A 57 -13.41 5.53 -11.00
CA SER A 57 -14.19 4.33 -11.37
C SER A 57 -14.65 4.35 -12.84
N LYS A 58 -14.84 5.55 -13.41
CA LYS A 58 -15.27 5.76 -14.80
C LYS A 58 -14.09 5.78 -15.79
N MET A 59 -12.85 5.90 -15.31
CA MET A 59 -11.67 5.86 -16.18
C MET A 59 -11.50 4.45 -16.75
N LYS A 60 -11.32 4.36 -18.08
CA LYS A 60 -11.16 3.07 -18.75
C LYS A 60 -9.80 2.46 -18.40
N LYS A 61 -9.82 1.25 -17.87
CA LYS A 61 -8.61 0.41 -17.73
C LYS A 61 -8.42 -0.35 -19.04
N ALA A 62 -7.67 0.22 -19.98
CA ALA A 62 -7.57 -0.27 -21.35
C ALA A 62 -6.31 -1.10 -21.64
N SER A 63 -5.72 -1.75 -20.63
CA SER A 63 -4.54 -2.61 -20.85
C SER A 63 -4.94 -4.09 -20.84
N PRO A 64 -4.52 -4.89 -21.85
CA PRO A 64 -4.66 -6.34 -21.81
C PRO A 64 -3.65 -7.01 -20.86
N ILE A 65 -2.72 -6.23 -20.29
CA ILE A 65 -1.66 -6.74 -19.42
C ILE A 65 -2.20 -6.95 -18.00
N THR A 66 -1.99 -8.14 -17.46
CA THR A 66 -2.23 -8.43 -16.04
C THR A 66 -0.93 -8.27 -15.27
N VAL A 67 -0.93 -7.41 -14.25
CA VAL A 67 0.19 -7.24 -13.32
C VAL A 67 -0.17 -7.92 -12.00
N ASN A 68 0.65 -8.89 -11.58
CA ASN A 68 0.50 -9.55 -10.29
C ASN A 68 1.53 -8.99 -9.31
N VAL A 69 1.11 -8.69 -8.09
CA VAL A 69 1.96 -8.07 -7.07
C VAL A 69 1.89 -8.89 -5.78
N PHE A 70 3.04 -9.12 -5.16
CA PHE A 70 3.17 -9.86 -3.91
C PHE A 70 4.00 -9.05 -2.91
N GLY A 71 3.64 -9.12 -1.63
CA GLY A 71 4.47 -8.61 -0.57
C GLY A 71 5.71 -9.48 -0.38
N HIS A 72 6.89 -8.87 -0.25
CA HIS A 72 8.13 -9.57 0.05
C HIS A 72 9.02 -8.70 0.94
N THR A 73 9.78 -9.33 1.83
CA THR A 73 10.83 -8.66 2.58
C THR A 73 12.10 -9.50 2.54
N HIS A 74 13.14 -8.96 1.90
CA HIS A 74 14.44 -9.61 1.87
C HIS A 74 15.14 -9.40 3.21
N ILE A 75 15.63 -10.47 3.85
CA ILE A 75 16.35 -10.38 5.12
C ILE A 75 17.64 -11.21 5.02
N ASP A 76 18.79 -10.53 5.02
CA ASP A 76 20.06 -11.24 5.06
C ASP A 76 20.26 -11.97 6.39
N LEU A 77 20.58 -13.27 6.32
CA LEU A 77 20.78 -14.10 7.51
C LEU A 77 22.00 -13.65 8.31
N ALA A 78 23.14 -13.47 7.63
CA ALA A 78 24.37 -12.97 8.20
C ALA A 78 25.00 -11.99 7.21
N TRP A 79 24.91 -10.70 7.52
CA TRP A 79 25.55 -9.65 6.73
C TRP A 79 26.31 -8.72 7.68
N LEU A 80 25.88 -7.47 7.82
CA LEU A 80 26.49 -6.49 8.72
C LEU A 80 26.00 -6.63 10.18
N TRP A 81 25.33 -7.73 10.51
CA TRP A 81 24.80 -7.99 11.85
C TRP A 81 24.87 -9.46 12.21
N ARG A 82 24.87 -9.72 13.53
CA ARG A 82 24.79 -11.07 14.09
C ARG A 82 23.44 -11.71 13.83
N ILE A 83 23.40 -13.04 13.75
CA ILE A 83 22.19 -13.85 13.56
C ILE A 83 21.07 -13.47 14.54
N LYS A 84 21.39 -13.16 15.80
CA LYS A 84 20.38 -12.72 16.78
C LYS A 84 19.56 -11.52 16.30
N HIS A 85 20.19 -10.57 15.62
CA HIS A 85 19.49 -9.40 15.08
C HIS A 85 18.65 -9.76 13.85
N THR A 86 19.05 -10.77 13.08
CA THR A 86 18.22 -11.35 12.01
C THR A 86 16.92 -11.93 12.58
N ARG A 87 17.01 -12.67 13.69
CA ARG A 87 15.84 -13.24 14.38
C ARG A 87 14.88 -12.13 14.84
N GLU A 88 15.41 -11.07 15.45
CA GLU A 88 14.62 -9.89 15.85
C GLU A 88 14.00 -9.16 14.65
N LYS A 89 14.75 -8.99 13.54
CA LYS A 89 14.24 -8.38 12.30
C LYS A 89 13.12 -9.22 11.70
N ALA A 90 13.30 -10.54 11.61
CA ALA A 90 12.29 -11.47 11.14
C ALA A 90 11.00 -11.34 11.97
N ALA A 91 11.11 -11.35 13.30
CA ALA A 91 9.96 -11.22 14.19
C ALA A 91 9.17 -9.93 13.93
N ARG A 92 9.84 -8.77 13.85
CA ARG A 92 9.19 -7.48 13.57
C ARG A 92 8.53 -7.45 12.18
N SER A 93 9.25 -7.91 11.15
CA SER A 93 8.71 -7.93 9.79
C SER A 93 7.48 -8.83 9.69
N PHE A 94 7.52 -10.03 10.28
CA PHE A 94 6.39 -10.95 10.25
C PHE A 94 5.21 -10.44 11.09
N ALA A 95 5.43 -9.79 12.23
CA ALA A 95 4.35 -9.17 12.98
C ALA A 95 3.59 -8.12 12.15
N THR A 96 4.31 -7.29 11.39
CA THR A 96 3.69 -6.32 10.45
C THR A 96 2.95 -7.03 9.32
N VAL A 97 3.56 -8.04 8.70
CA VAL A 97 2.93 -8.83 7.62
C VAL A 97 1.63 -9.46 8.09
N LEU A 98 1.63 -10.12 9.26
CA LEU A 98 0.45 -10.77 9.82
C LEU A 98 -0.68 -9.77 10.04
N ARG A 99 -0.37 -8.60 10.62
CA ARG A 99 -1.35 -7.53 10.79
C ARG A 99 -1.89 -7.01 9.45
N LEU A 100 -1.05 -6.90 8.43
CA LEU A 100 -1.50 -6.50 7.10
C LEU A 100 -2.41 -7.56 6.47
N MET A 101 -2.09 -8.85 6.64
CA MET A 101 -2.95 -9.95 6.17
C MET A 101 -4.30 -10.00 6.89
N GLU A 102 -4.36 -9.59 8.16
CA GLU A 102 -5.63 -9.42 8.90
C GLU A 102 -6.45 -8.24 8.37
N GLN A 103 -5.81 -7.13 8.01
CA GLN A 103 -6.49 -5.90 7.58
C GLN A 103 -6.89 -5.92 6.10
N TYR A 104 -6.11 -6.60 5.26
CA TYR A 104 -6.26 -6.67 3.81
C TYR A 104 -6.26 -8.14 3.37
N PRO A 105 -7.44 -8.81 3.32
CA PRO A 105 -7.53 -10.25 3.03
C PRO A 105 -6.95 -10.66 1.66
N GLU A 106 -6.84 -9.72 0.72
CA GLU A 106 -6.23 -9.90 -0.60
C GLU A 106 -4.69 -9.82 -0.58
N TYR A 107 -4.09 -9.40 0.52
CA TYR A 107 -2.64 -9.24 0.65
C TYR A 107 -1.95 -10.60 0.74
N ILE A 108 -1.18 -10.93 -0.30
CA ILE A 108 -0.37 -12.14 -0.38
C ILE A 108 1.09 -11.80 -0.09
N PHE A 109 1.69 -12.49 0.88
CA PHE A 109 3.09 -12.33 1.25
C PHE A 109 3.90 -13.59 0.95
N VAL A 110 5.11 -13.41 0.42
CA VAL A 110 6.06 -14.48 0.10
C VAL A 110 7.39 -14.23 0.82
N GLN A 111 7.93 -15.27 1.47
CA GLN A 111 9.29 -15.27 1.98
C GLN A 111 10.06 -16.48 1.42
N SER A 112 11.26 -16.22 0.90
CA SER A 112 12.08 -17.19 0.16
C SER A 112 13.01 -18.03 1.05
N GLN A 113 13.20 -17.62 2.31
CA GLN A 113 14.25 -18.20 3.17
C GLN A 113 13.68 -19.15 4.23
N PRO A 114 13.85 -20.49 4.08
CA PRO A 114 13.35 -21.48 5.05
C PRO A 114 13.94 -21.30 6.45
N GLN A 115 15.18 -20.84 6.55
CA GLN A 115 15.84 -20.61 7.84
C GLN A 115 15.14 -19.54 8.69
N ILE A 116 14.54 -18.53 8.04
CA ILE A 116 13.79 -17.49 8.74
C ILE A 116 12.52 -18.08 9.36
N TYR A 117 11.83 -18.95 8.62
CA TYR A 117 10.67 -19.67 9.13
C TYR A 117 11.05 -20.57 10.32
N ALA A 118 12.19 -21.25 10.26
CA ALA A 118 12.70 -22.05 11.37
C ALA A 118 12.95 -21.19 12.63
N PHE A 119 13.62 -20.04 12.48
CA PHE A 119 13.86 -19.12 13.59
C PHE A 119 12.57 -18.59 14.21
N LEU A 120 11.60 -18.20 13.39
CA LEU A 120 10.30 -17.74 13.88
C LEU A 120 9.56 -18.85 14.63
N LYS A 121 9.65 -20.09 14.15
CA LYS A 121 9.03 -21.25 14.78
C LYS A 121 9.62 -21.57 16.14
N GLU A 122 10.93 -21.45 16.27
CA GLU A 122 11.68 -21.64 17.51
C GLU A 122 11.39 -20.53 18.52
N ASP A 123 11.39 -19.26 18.08
CA ASP A 123 11.30 -18.11 18.98
C ASP A 123 9.87 -17.71 19.35
N TYR A 124 8.90 -17.90 18.44
CA TYR A 124 7.56 -17.31 18.55
C TYR A 124 6.45 -18.31 18.21
N LEU A 125 5.92 -18.97 19.25
CA LEU A 125 4.88 -20.00 19.10
C LEU A 125 3.60 -19.51 18.39
N LEU A 126 3.23 -18.24 18.55
CA LEU A 126 2.02 -17.66 17.94
C LEU A 126 2.12 -17.49 16.41
N ILE A 127 3.32 -17.26 15.89
CA ILE A 127 3.55 -17.06 14.45
C ILE A 127 3.39 -18.39 13.67
N ASN A 128 3.63 -19.53 14.33
CA ASN A 128 3.47 -20.86 13.73
C ASN A 128 2.06 -21.20 13.24
N ILE A 129 1.04 -20.53 13.76
CA ILE A 129 -0.36 -20.84 13.42
C ILE A 129 -0.72 -20.29 12.03
N VAL A 130 -0.13 -19.15 11.63
CA VAL A 130 -0.48 -18.46 10.38
C VAL A 130 0.41 -18.92 9.22
N ILE A 131 1.64 -19.37 9.50
CA ILE A 131 2.56 -19.89 8.48
C ILE A 131 2.29 -21.38 8.25
N LYS A 132 1.10 -21.72 7.74
CA LYS A 132 0.89 -22.99 7.05
C LYS A 132 1.13 -22.76 5.56
N ILE A 133 2.30 -23.17 5.11
CA ILE A 133 2.62 -23.28 3.68
C ILE A 133 1.67 -24.35 3.13
N ASN A 134 0.78 -23.97 2.21
CA ASN A 134 0.00 -24.93 1.41
C ASN A 134 0.93 -25.78 0.55
#